data_AF-A0A150WKJ6-F1
#
_entry.id   AF-A0A150WKJ6-F1
#
_cell.length_a   1.000
_cell.length_b   1.000
_cell.length_c   1.000
_cell.angle_alpha   90.00
_cell.angle_beta   90.00
_cell.angle_gamma   90.00
#
_symmetry.space_group_name_H-M   'P 1'
#
loop_
_entity.id
_entity.type
_entity.pdbx_description
1 polymer ?
#
loop_
_entity_poly.entity_id
_entity_poly.type
_entity_poly.pdbx_seq_one_letter_code
_entity_poly.pdbx_strand_id
1 'polypeptide(L)'
;MSGIAKDTVNDIACKSQTMETKLWDGLKSYLLEQKSIPSADALKAAFHDQVDVLAANNPQVSKEDVKRLNANLDKLVETLLVEAPQGERVETPEQLLILLSAMDVGDQSTTFRAYMQTKVRGDLNALSKTIQTLDTNCPAGSGDNSSAGGAVGQPSTGSEEEPVGVDPAAERDYAFHKDQALSRGENLATFGGRWAFSTAYQSCQSLQLPAMDARTPDVQGIAIVGTHPDGVGRKRSIASLSKVQSSHYYIKDMTSYGQGCFNVRQNPLIYDYGGKPYATTAADSPIDMFKNNGDGTSVLGIDCSGYVFSSLATAGLRLKAGRALKASDSWAWGSSSYVEPQNNGLTCLSKISVNSSSTMKAGDIVAVYGHVLLIDKVGADPFGIKNAKTSADCSKLTSDKFDFTVAQSSPSKEGIGLNYFDAKIYLSTSSKMKTGLEKYAYYTCLAKFDGKSYTPNVGTLSVVRHKGTAECMAPRVKMARESCIASCSSIAR
;
A
#
# COMPACT_ATOMS: atom_id res chain seq x y z
N MET A 1 2.84 16.21 -21.19
CA MET A 1 3.28 15.24 -22.22
C MET A 1 4.72 15.40 -22.61
N SER A 2 5.14 16.57 -23.13
CA SER A 2 6.52 16.79 -23.59
C SER A 2 7.60 16.40 -22.55
N GLY A 3 7.41 16.71 -21.26
CA GLY A 3 8.32 16.26 -20.20
C GLY A 3 8.45 14.73 -20.07
N ILE A 4 7.33 14.00 -20.01
CA ILE A 4 7.31 12.53 -19.97
C ILE A 4 8.03 11.94 -21.19
N ALA A 5 7.69 12.45 -22.37
CA ALA A 5 8.29 11.99 -23.61
C ALA A 5 9.80 12.25 -23.65
N LYS A 6 10.22 13.45 -23.24
CA LYS A 6 11.62 13.86 -23.18
C LYS A 6 12.41 12.95 -22.25
N ASP A 7 11.94 12.76 -21.01
CA ASP A 7 12.65 11.95 -20.02
C ASP A 7 12.74 10.48 -20.42
N THR A 8 11.66 9.94 -20.99
CA THR A 8 11.63 8.56 -21.49
C THR A 8 12.56 8.37 -22.70
N VAL A 9 12.55 9.29 -23.67
CA VAL A 9 13.40 9.19 -24.88
C VAL A 9 14.87 9.46 -24.57
N ASN A 10 15.18 10.31 -23.59
CA ASN A 10 16.56 10.46 -23.11
C ASN A 10 17.10 9.15 -22.54
N ASP A 11 16.29 8.39 -21.81
CA ASP A 11 16.69 7.06 -21.31
C ASP A 11 16.87 6.04 -22.43
N ILE A 12 16.09 6.16 -23.51
CA ILE A 12 16.28 5.37 -24.73
C ILE A 12 17.65 5.65 -25.33
N ALA A 13 18.03 6.93 -25.46
CA ALA A 13 19.33 7.35 -25.99
C ALA A 13 20.50 6.73 -25.21
N CYS A 14 20.35 6.63 -23.89
CA CYS A 14 21.37 6.12 -22.98
C CYS A 14 21.24 4.61 -22.70
N LYS A 15 20.33 3.90 -23.37
CA LYS A 15 20.02 2.48 -23.16
C LYS A 15 19.81 2.15 -21.67
N SER A 16 19.22 3.09 -20.93
CA SER A 16 19.07 2.97 -19.49
C SER A 16 18.04 1.91 -19.14
N GLN A 17 18.32 1.13 -18.10
CA GLN A 17 17.36 0.18 -17.52
C GLN A 17 16.20 0.90 -16.79
N THR A 18 16.26 2.23 -16.64
CA THR A 18 15.25 3.03 -15.93
C THR A 18 14.12 3.55 -16.80
N MET A 19 14.16 3.36 -18.13
CA MET A 19 13.15 3.88 -19.06
C MET A 19 11.72 3.54 -18.63
N GLU A 20 11.47 2.28 -18.27
CA GLU A 20 10.15 1.83 -17.80
C GLU A 20 9.73 2.59 -16.53
N THR A 21 10.65 2.78 -15.58
CA THR A 21 10.36 3.51 -14.34
C THR A 21 10.02 4.97 -14.63
N LYS A 22 10.76 5.64 -15.52
CA LYS A 22 10.50 7.04 -15.88
C LYS A 22 9.17 7.20 -16.63
N LEU A 23 8.81 6.26 -17.50
CA LEU A 23 7.49 6.26 -18.15
C LEU A 23 6.35 6.15 -17.13
N TRP A 24 6.43 5.16 -16.23
CA TRP A 24 5.41 4.99 -15.18
C TRP A 24 5.33 6.20 -14.27
N ASP A 25 6.47 6.68 -13.77
CA ASP A 25 6.51 7.81 -12.86
C ASP A 25 6.01 9.10 -13.54
N GLY A 26 6.36 9.32 -14.81
CA GLY A 26 5.88 10.45 -15.60
C GLY A 26 4.36 10.43 -15.82
N LEU A 27 3.78 9.29 -16.22
CA LEU A 27 2.33 9.15 -16.39
C LEU A 27 1.58 9.35 -15.07
N LYS A 28 2.06 8.74 -13.97
CA LYS A 28 1.47 8.90 -12.63
C LYS A 28 1.56 10.36 -12.16
N SER A 29 2.71 11.02 -12.32
CA SER A 29 2.88 12.44 -11.97
C SER A 29 1.93 13.34 -12.76
N TYR A 30 1.75 13.09 -14.06
CA TYR A 30 0.78 13.84 -14.87
C TYR A 30 -0.64 13.72 -14.33
N LEU A 31 -1.08 12.51 -13.98
CA LEU A 31 -2.42 12.30 -13.40
C LEU A 31 -2.58 13.03 -12.06
N LEU A 32 -1.53 13.06 -11.24
CA LEU A 32 -1.53 13.76 -9.96
C LEU A 32 -1.60 15.28 -10.12
N GLU A 33 -0.87 15.84 -11.09
CA GLU A 33 -0.71 17.28 -11.29
C GLU A 33 -1.82 17.90 -12.14
N GLN A 34 -2.13 17.26 -13.27
CA GLN A 34 -3.04 17.82 -14.28
C GLN A 34 -4.50 17.45 -14.04
N LYS A 35 -4.77 16.49 -13.15
CA LYS A 35 -6.12 16.03 -12.80
C LYS A 35 -7.00 15.76 -14.04
N SER A 36 -6.38 15.21 -15.08
CA SER A 36 -7.02 14.89 -16.36
C SER A 36 -6.39 13.62 -16.95
N ILE A 37 -7.17 12.85 -17.70
CA ILE A 37 -6.67 11.67 -18.41
C ILE A 37 -5.79 12.16 -19.58
N PRO A 38 -4.54 11.68 -19.70
CA PRO A 38 -3.66 12.04 -20.79
C PRO A 38 -4.25 11.62 -22.15
N SER A 39 -4.25 12.53 -23.14
CA SER A 39 -4.60 12.16 -24.52
C SER A 39 -3.51 11.26 -25.11
N ALA A 40 -3.92 10.08 -25.62
CA ALA A 40 -3.03 9.15 -26.28
C ALA A 40 -2.33 9.80 -27.49
N ASP A 41 -3.07 10.51 -28.34
CA ASP A 41 -2.51 11.18 -29.53
C ASP A 41 -1.52 12.29 -29.15
N ALA A 42 -1.82 13.06 -28.11
CA ALA A 42 -0.90 14.09 -27.62
C ALA A 42 0.40 13.49 -27.07
N LEU A 43 0.34 12.32 -26.43
CA LEU A 43 1.52 11.63 -25.93
C LEU A 43 2.32 10.98 -27.07
N LYS A 44 1.65 10.38 -28.07
CA LYS A 44 2.29 9.83 -29.28
C LYS A 44 3.04 10.92 -30.06
N ALA A 45 2.37 12.05 -30.31
CA ALA A 45 2.99 13.20 -30.98
C ALA A 45 4.22 13.70 -30.20
N ALA A 46 4.10 13.83 -28.86
CA ALA A 46 5.23 14.22 -28.03
C ALA A 46 6.39 13.21 -28.09
N PHE A 47 6.11 11.91 -28.17
CA PHE A 47 7.15 10.90 -28.38
C PHE A 47 7.81 11.02 -29.75
N HIS A 48 7.05 11.21 -30.82
CA HIS A 48 7.59 11.36 -32.17
C HIS A 48 8.51 12.58 -32.24
N ASP A 49 8.09 13.73 -31.70
CA ASP A 49 8.92 14.93 -31.63
C ASP A 49 10.27 14.67 -30.93
N GLN A 50 10.25 13.92 -29.82
CA GLN A 50 11.49 13.61 -29.07
C GLN A 50 12.36 12.57 -29.77
N VAL A 51 11.76 11.61 -30.48
CA VAL A 51 12.50 10.64 -31.31
C VAL A 51 13.15 11.35 -32.51
N ASP A 52 12.50 12.34 -33.10
CA ASP A 52 13.08 13.15 -34.18
C ASP A 52 14.28 13.96 -33.67
N VAL A 53 14.18 14.54 -32.46
CA VAL A 53 15.32 15.18 -31.79
C VAL A 53 16.45 14.19 -31.51
N LEU A 54 16.13 12.97 -31.06
CA LEU A 54 17.11 11.92 -30.83
C LEU A 54 17.85 11.57 -32.13
N ALA A 55 17.14 11.37 -33.23
CA ALA A 55 17.70 11.03 -34.53
C ALA A 55 18.55 12.18 -35.11
N ALA A 56 18.12 13.43 -34.95
CA ALA A 56 18.90 14.59 -35.38
C ALA A 56 20.26 14.68 -34.66
N ASN A 57 20.31 14.27 -33.39
CA ASN A 57 21.54 14.21 -32.59
C ASN A 57 22.36 12.92 -32.80
N ASN A 58 21.83 11.95 -33.54
CA ASN A 58 22.44 10.64 -33.77
C ASN A 58 22.32 10.25 -35.24
N PRO A 59 23.18 10.81 -36.13
CA PRO A 59 23.09 10.61 -37.58
C PRO A 59 23.14 9.14 -38.04
N GLN A 60 23.66 8.26 -37.20
CA GLN A 60 23.71 6.82 -37.42
C GLN A 60 22.36 6.10 -37.23
N VAL A 61 21.38 6.74 -36.57
CA VAL A 61 20.01 6.20 -36.42
C VAL A 61 19.28 6.34 -37.75
N SER A 62 18.90 5.21 -38.36
CA SER A 62 18.27 5.23 -39.69
C SER A 62 16.81 5.71 -39.63
N LYS A 63 16.24 6.03 -40.80
CA LYS A 63 14.79 6.35 -40.89
C LYS A 63 13.91 5.16 -40.51
N GLU A 64 14.37 3.95 -40.82
CA GLU A 64 13.71 2.70 -40.45
C GLU A 64 13.77 2.48 -38.94
N ASP A 65 14.87 2.86 -38.28
CA ASP A 65 14.98 2.84 -36.83
C ASP A 65 13.99 3.79 -36.15
N VAL A 66 13.94 5.04 -36.61
CA VAL A 66 12.96 6.04 -36.15
C VAL A 66 11.54 5.52 -36.30
N LYS A 67 11.18 5.02 -37.49
CA LYS A 67 9.86 4.47 -37.77
C LYS A 67 9.52 3.30 -36.84
N ARG A 68 10.45 2.39 -36.61
CA ARG A 68 10.27 1.22 -35.74
C ARG A 68 10.15 1.63 -34.27
N LEU A 69 10.94 2.61 -33.83
CA LEU A 69 10.89 3.14 -32.47
C LEU A 69 9.54 3.82 -32.20
N ASN A 70 9.10 4.71 -33.09
CA ASN A 70 7.79 5.36 -33.01
C ASN A 70 6.65 4.36 -33.03
N ALA A 71 6.70 3.33 -33.89
CA ALA A 71 5.67 2.29 -33.92
C ALA A 71 5.57 1.50 -32.60
N ASN A 72 6.69 1.20 -31.95
CA ASN A 72 6.69 0.51 -30.65
C ASN A 72 6.16 1.41 -29.53
N LEU A 73 6.54 2.71 -29.53
CA LEU A 73 6.03 3.69 -28.56
C LEU A 73 4.53 3.91 -28.74
N ASP A 74 4.05 4.06 -29.98
CA ASP A 74 2.63 4.20 -30.29
C ASP A 74 1.81 3.02 -29.78
N LYS A 75 2.32 1.80 -30.01
CA LYS A 75 1.69 0.57 -29.54
C LYS A 75 1.62 0.54 -28.02
N LEU A 76 2.70 0.89 -27.33
CA LEU A 76 2.73 0.96 -25.87
C LEU A 76 1.75 2.01 -25.34
N VAL A 77 1.69 3.20 -25.95
CA VAL A 77 0.74 4.26 -25.57
C VAL A 77 -0.70 3.80 -25.79
N GLU A 78 -0.99 3.15 -26.92
CA GLU A 78 -2.32 2.59 -27.20
C GLU A 78 -2.74 1.57 -26.14
N THR A 79 -1.84 0.64 -25.82
CA THR A 79 -2.07 -0.36 -24.78
C THR A 79 -2.37 0.30 -23.42
N LEU A 80 -1.61 1.32 -23.02
CA LEU A 80 -1.71 1.95 -21.70
C LEU A 80 -2.86 2.96 -21.56
N LEU A 81 -3.14 3.75 -22.60
CA LEU A 81 -4.04 4.90 -22.53
C LEU A 81 -5.35 4.72 -23.32
N VAL A 82 -5.50 3.63 -24.08
CA VAL A 82 -6.74 3.33 -24.82
C VAL A 82 -7.31 1.99 -24.42
N GLU A 83 -6.56 0.90 -24.61
CA GLU A 83 -7.07 -0.46 -24.37
C GLU A 83 -7.25 -0.75 -22.87
N ALA A 84 -6.23 -0.46 -22.05
CA ALA A 84 -6.31 -0.67 -20.61
C ALA A 84 -7.47 0.11 -19.96
N PRO A 85 -7.62 1.44 -20.20
CA PRO A 85 -8.70 2.21 -19.61
C PRO A 85 -10.08 1.75 -20.09
N GLN A 86 -10.21 1.37 -21.36
CA GLN A 86 -11.47 0.85 -21.91
C GLN A 86 -11.87 -0.48 -21.24
N GLY A 87 -10.94 -1.41 -21.06
CA GLY A 87 -11.25 -2.72 -20.48
C GLY A 87 -11.61 -2.69 -18.99
N GLU A 88 -11.09 -1.72 -18.23
CA GLU A 88 -11.42 -1.51 -16.80
C GLU A 88 -12.47 -0.40 -16.60
N ARG A 89 -13.03 0.15 -17.69
CA ARG A 89 -14.05 1.23 -17.66
C ARG A 89 -13.60 2.44 -16.83
N VAL A 90 -12.37 2.89 -17.08
CA VAL A 90 -11.79 4.05 -16.43
C VAL A 90 -12.44 5.32 -16.98
N GLU A 91 -13.03 6.09 -16.08
CA GLU A 91 -13.74 7.35 -16.35
C GLU A 91 -13.01 8.56 -15.75
N THR A 92 -12.18 8.36 -14.72
CA THR A 92 -11.49 9.44 -14.00
C THR A 92 -9.96 9.30 -13.99
N PRO A 93 -9.21 10.41 -13.78
CA PRO A 93 -7.75 10.36 -13.62
C PRO A 93 -7.30 9.48 -12.45
N GLU A 94 -8.06 9.45 -11.35
CA GLU A 94 -7.76 8.62 -10.17
C GLU A 94 -7.91 7.13 -10.47
N GLN A 95 -8.94 6.75 -11.24
CA GLN A 95 -9.11 5.37 -11.69
C GLN A 95 -7.98 4.96 -12.63
N LEU A 96 -7.54 5.85 -13.53
CA LEU A 96 -6.37 5.58 -14.38
C LEU A 96 -5.09 5.47 -13.55
N LEU A 97 -4.93 6.30 -12.52
CA LEU A 97 -3.77 6.27 -11.62
C LEU A 97 -3.68 4.92 -10.90
N ILE A 98 -4.80 4.41 -10.37
CA ILE A 98 -4.88 3.09 -9.73
C ILE A 98 -4.53 1.99 -10.74
N LEU A 99 -5.10 2.05 -11.95
CA LEU A 99 -4.85 1.06 -12.99
C LEU A 99 -3.38 1.01 -13.41
N LEU A 100 -2.78 2.17 -13.74
CA LEU A 100 -1.38 2.25 -14.14
C LEU A 100 -0.45 1.84 -12.99
N SER A 101 -0.79 2.16 -11.74
CA SER A 101 -0.02 1.74 -10.57
C SER A 101 -0.06 0.22 -10.40
N ALA A 102 -1.23 -0.40 -10.56
CA ALA A 102 -1.37 -1.86 -10.57
C ALA A 102 -0.56 -2.50 -11.71
N MET A 103 -0.53 -1.86 -12.88
CA MET A 103 0.28 -2.31 -14.02
C MET A 103 1.78 -2.26 -13.73
N ASP A 104 2.28 -1.12 -13.26
CA ASP A 104 3.68 -0.87 -12.91
C ASP A 104 4.22 -1.94 -11.93
N VAL A 105 3.45 -2.28 -10.90
CA VAL A 105 3.90 -3.27 -9.89
C VAL A 105 3.77 -4.72 -10.35
N GLY A 106 3.06 -4.99 -11.44
CA GLY A 106 2.84 -6.35 -11.94
C GLY A 106 1.61 -7.06 -11.36
N ASP A 107 0.58 -6.33 -10.91
CA ASP A 107 -0.65 -6.94 -10.39
C ASP A 107 -1.38 -7.75 -11.47
N GLN A 108 -1.77 -8.98 -11.12
CA GLN A 108 -2.47 -9.94 -11.99
C GLN A 108 -3.77 -10.43 -11.36
N SER A 109 -4.32 -9.68 -10.41
CA SER A 109 -5.44 -10.12 -9.57
C SER A 109 -6.77 -10.34 -10.28
N THR A 110 -6.89 -9.94 -11.55
CA THR A 110 -8.03 -10.21 -12.42
C THR A 110 -7.56 -10.79 -13.76
N THR A 111 -8.43 -11.52 -14.46
CA THR A 111 -8.11 -12.06 -15.80
C THR A 111 -7.70 -10.96 -16.77
N PHE A 112 -8.40 -9.82 -16.74
CA PHE A 112 -8.07 -8.68 -17.60
C PHE A 112 -6.70 -8.09 -17.24
N ARG A 113 -6.39 -7.91 -15.94
CA ARG A 113 -5.07 -7.43 -15.51
C ARG A 113 -3.96 -8.39 -15.90
N ALA A 114 -4.14 -9.70 -15.76
CA ALA A 114 -3.16 -10.68 -16.21
C ALA A 114 -2.89 -10.60 -17.73
N TYR A 115 -3.96 -10.43 -18.53
CA TYR A 115 -3.85 -10.19 -19.97
C TYR A 115 -3.08 -8.88 -20.26
N MET A 116 -3.46 -7.78 -19.62
CA MET A 116 -2.81 -6.49 -19.82
C MET A 116 -1.35 -6.49 -19.39
N GLN A 117 -1.00 -7.16 -18.29
CA GLN A 117 0.39 -7.34 -17.86
C GLN A 117 1.20 -8.05 -18.94
N THR A 118 0.68 -9.14 -19.48
CA THR A 118 1.34 -9.88 -20.56
C THR A 118 1.57 -8.99 -21.79
N LYS A 119 0.55 -8.21 -22.16
CA LYS A 119 0.60 -7.30 -23.31
C LYS A 119 1.60 -6.16 -23.12
N VAL A 120 1.50 -5.42 -22.02
CA VAL A 120 2.41 -4.31 -21.67
C VAL A 120 3.86 -4.80 -21.60
N ARG A 121 4.10 -5.97 -20.98
CA ARG A 121 5.44 -6.57 -20.95
C ARG A 121 5.93 -6.95 -22.34
N GLY A 122 5.05 -7.47 -23.20
CA GLY A 122 5.34 -7.72 -24.61
C GLY A 122 5.76 -6.47 -25.36
N ASP A 123 5.03 -5.36 -25.18
CA ASP A 123 5.29 -4.08 -25.83
C ASP A 123 6.59 -3.44 -25.32
N LEU A 124 6.84 -3.45 -24.01
CA LEU A 124 8.10 -3.00 -23.42
C LEU A 124 9.30 -3.83 -23.90
N ASN A 125 9.14 -5.15 -24.03
CA ASN A 125 10.19 -6.03 -24.56
C ASN A 125 10.48 -5.77 -26.03
N ALA A 126 9.46 -5.51 -26.84
CA ALA A 126 9.63 -5.12 -28.25
C ALA A 126 10.36 -3.77 -28.36
N LEU A 127 9.95 -2.79 -27.57
CA LEU A 127 10.61 -1.49 -27.46
C LEU A 127 12.08 -1.64 -27.05
N SER A 128 12.35 -2.40 -25.97
CA SER A 128 13.71 -2.67 -25.48
C SER A 128 14.60 -3.31 -26.55
N LYS A 129 14.10 -4.30 -27.31
CA LYS A 129 14.83 -4.91 -28.43
C LYS A 129 15.17 -3.89 -29.51
N THR A 130 14.24 -2.99 -29.86
CA THR A 130 14.52 -1.91 -30.81
C THR A 130 15.61 -0.99 -30.28
N ILE A 131 15.53 -0.56 -29.02
CA ILE A 131 16.52 0.31 -28.38
C ILE A 131 17.91 -0.33 -28.38
N GLN A 132 18.01 -1.64 -28.11
CA GLN A 132 19.28 -2.36 -28.11
C GLN A 132 19.97 -2.35 -29.49
N THR A 133 19.19 -2.33 -30.57
CA THR A 133 19.71 -2.27 -31.94
C THR A 133 20.11 -0.85 -32.38
N LEU A 134 19.68 0.19 -31.67
CA LEU A 134 20.06 1.56 -32.01
C LEU A 134 21.53 1.79 -31.66
N ASP A 135 22.27 2.38 -32.58
CA ASP A 135 23.57 2.96 -32.27
C ASP A 135 23.33 4.40 -31.84
N THR A 136 23.40 4.71 -30.54
CA THR A 136 23.09 6.03 -29.99
C THR A 136 24.21 6.52 -29.10
N ASN A 137 24.58 7.79 -29.28
CA ASN A 137 25.39 8.54 -28.34
C ASN A 137 24.47 9.11 -27.27
N CYS A 138 24.69 8.72 -26.02
CA CYS A 138 24.03 9.33 -24.88
C CYS A 138 24.47 10.81 -24.79
N PRO A 139 23.55 11.80 -24.71
CA PRO A 139 23.94 13.20 -24.62
C PRO A 139 24.84 13.44 -23.41
N ALA A 140 25.93 14.19 -23.61
CA ALA A 140 26.84 14.55 -22.52
C ALA A 140 26.07 15.36 -21.46
N GLY A 141 25.98 14.82 -20.24
CA GLY A 141 25.20 15.41 -19.14
C GLY A 141 23.88 14.69 -18.81
N SER A 142 23.50 13.66 -19.56
CA SER A 142 22.34 12.80 -19.25
C SER A 142 22.64 11.68 -18.23
N GLY A 143 23.86 11.63 -17.70
CA GLY A 143 24.19 10.73 -16.60
C GLY A 143 23.31 11.05 -15.40
N ASP A 144 22.44 10.10 -15.01
CA ASP A 144 21.63 10.18 -13.81
C ASP A 144 22.54 10.60 -12.64
N ASN A 145 22.48 11.88 -12.23
CA ASN A 145 23.00 12.34 -10.94
C ASN A 145 22.21 11.73 -9.76
N SER A 146 21.33 10.78 -10.04
CA SER A 146 20.67 9.84 -9.14
C SER A 146 21.64 8.80 -8.58
N SER A 147 22.90 9.15 -8.30
CA SER A 147 23.75 8.35 -7.41
C SER A 147 23.19 8.48 -5.99
N ALA A 148 22.23 7.61 -5.66
CA ALA A 148 21.82 7.31 -4.30
C ALA A 148 23.01 6.66 -3.56
N GLY A 149 23.93 7.50 -3.12
CA GLY A 149 25.14 7.15 -2.41
C GLY A 149 25.66 8.38 -1.68
N GLY A 150 24.83 8.93 -0.78
CA GLY A 150 25.24 10.00 0.12
C GLY A 150 26.32 9.50 1.07
N ALA A 151 27.57 9.74 0.69
CA ALA A 151 28.67 9.78 1.65
C ALA A 151 28.35 10.87 2.67
N VAL A 152 28.36 10.48 3.94
CA VAL A 152 28.15 11.35 5.10
C VAL A 152 29.17 12.49 5.03
N GLY A 153 28.68 13.70 4.80
CA GLY A 153 29.48 14.92 4.88
C GLY A 153 29.99 15.10 6.30
N GLN A 154 31.31 15.14 6.42
CA GLN A 154 32.03 15.45 7.66
C GLN A 154 31.73 16.91 8.06
N PRO A 155 31.28 17.19 9.30
CA PRO A 155 30.95 18.55 9.70
C PRO A 155 32.20 19.42 9.80
N SER A 156 32.09 20.67 9.33
CA SER A 156 33.10 21.69 9.56
C SER A 156 33.20 22.00 11.06
N THR A 157 34.42 22.01 11.58
CA THR A 157 34.79 22.47 12.91
C THR A 157 34.46 23.96 13.07
N GLY A 158 33.26 24.23 13.57
CA GLY A 158 32.85 25.51 14.15
C GLY A 158 33.12 25.49 15.65
N SER A 159 33.61 26.63 16.14
CA SER A 159 34.07 26.93 17.49
C SER A 159 33.14 26.46 18.63
N GLU A 160 33.77 25.90 19.67
CA GLU A 160 33.19 25.48 20.94
C GLU A 160 32.45 26.64 21.63
N GLU A 161 31.12 26.57 21.64
CA GLU A 161 30.30 27.15 22.71
C GLU A 161 30.01 26.05 23.74
N GLU A 162 30.18 26.39 25.02
CA GLU A 162 29.97 25.47 26.13
C GLU A 162 28.54 24.89 26.12
N PRO A 163 28.37 23.57 26.35
CA PRO A 163 27.09 22.92 26.25
C PRO A 163 26.20 23.31 27.44
N VAL A 164 25.16 24.10 27.13
CA VAL A 164 23.97 24.18 27.98
C VAL A 164 23.40 22.76 28.05
N GLY A 165 23.32 22.19 29.26
CA GLY A 165 22.89 20.81 29.49
C GLY A 165 21.53 20.50 28.87
N VAL A 166 21.56 19.93 27.66
CA VAL A 166 20.39 19.32 27.03
C VAL A 166 20.12 18.03 27.81
N ASP A 167 19.00 18.02 28.51
CA ASP A 167 18.48 16.83 29.19
C ASP A 167 18.50 15.64 28.20
N PRO A 168 19.25 14.55 28.46
CA PRO A 168 19.40 13.40 27.57
C PRO A 168 18.14 12.53 27.61
N ALA A 169 16.97 13.14 27.46
CA ALA A 169 15.79 12.46 26.96
C ALA A 169 16.11 12.04 25.52
N ALA A 170 16.80 10.90 25.39
CA ALA A 170 17.16 10.26 24.14
C ALA A 170 16.00 10.42 23.15
N GLU A 171 16.29 11.05 22.03
CA GLU A 171 15.29 11.41 21.02
C GLU A 171 14.50 10.14 20.68
N ARG A 172 13.24 10.06 21.17
CA ARG A 172 12.36 8.90 21.01
C ARG A 172 11.82 8.86 19.59
N ASP A 173 12.71 8.79 18.62
CA ASP A 173 12.36 8.82 17.21
C ASP A 173 11.77 7.46 16.77
N TYR A 174 11.51 7.34 15.46
CA TYR A 174 11.03 6.09 14.89
C TYR A 174 11.95 4.90 15.19
N ALA A 175 13.28 5.10 15.13
CA ALA A 175 14.24 4.02 15.32
C ALA A 175 14.20 3.50 16.77
N PHE A 176 14.15 4.41 17.75
CA PHE A 176 13.93 4.07 19.14
C PHE A 176 12.69 3.20 19.35
N HIS A 177 11.54 3.61 18.78
CA HIS A 177 10.29 2.85 18.89
C HIS A 177 10.34 1.49 18.22
N LYS A 178 10.98 1.41 17.05
CA LYS A 178 11.16 0.17 16.30
C LYS A 178 12.04 -0.81 17.07
N ASP A 179 13.16 -0.36 17.61
CA ASP A 179 14.08 -1.19 18.38
C ASP A 179 13.42 -1.69 19.67
N GLN A 180 12.64 -0.83 20.34
CA GLN A 180 11.84 -1.24 21.49
C GLN A 180 10.82 -2.31 21.11
N ALA A 181 10.10 -2.17 20.00
CA ALA A 181 9.15 -3.16 19.52
C ALA A 181 9.83 -4.50 19.21
N LEU A 182 10.94 -4.47 18.47
CA LEU A 182 11.73 -5.66 18.14
C LEU A 182 12.28 -6.37 19.38
N SER A 183 12.76 -5.62 20.38
CA SER A 183 13.25 -6.18 21.65
C SER A 183 12.17 -6.95 22.43
N ARG A 184 10.89 -6.62 22.22
CA ARG A 184 9.72 -7.31 22.79
C ARG A 184 9.22 -8.47 21.92
N GLY A 185 9.90 -8.77 20.81
CA GLY A 185 9.46 -9.78 19.85
C GLY A 185 8.24 -9.37 19.02
N GLU A 186 7.97 -8.07 18.90
CA GLU A 186 6.87 -7.57 18.07
C GLU A 186 7.15 -7.77 16.59
N ASN A 187 6.13 -8.22 15.84
CA ASN A 187 6.24 -8.37 14.39
C ASN A 187 6.33 -6.98 13.73
N LEU A 188 7.23 -6.81 12.74
CA LEU A 188 7.41 -5.54 12.04
C LEU A 188 6.14 -5.04 11.32
N ALA A 189 5.29 -5.93 10.80
CA ALA A 189 4.03 -5.55 10.19
C ALA A 189 3.05 -4.98 11.24
N THR A 190 3.02 -5.58 12.43
CA THR A 190 2.24 -5.06 13.57
C THR A 190 2.75 -3.70 14.03
N PHE A 191 4.07 -3.56 14.21
CA PHE A 191 4.71 -2.29 14.54
C PHE A 191 4.34 -1.21 13.51
N GLY A 192 4.48 -1.52 12.22
CA GLY A 192 4.17 -0.57 11.14
C GLY A 192 2.68 -0.20 11.09
N GLY A 193 1.79 -1.16 11.34
CA GLY A 193 0.36 -0.89 11.47
C GLY A 193 0.04 0.05 12.62
N ARG A 194 0.66 -0.16 13.79
CA ARG A 194 0.49 0.73 14.96
C ARG A 194 1.06 2.12 14.71
N TRP A 195 2.23 2.20 14.06
CA TRP A 195 2.83 3.49 13.66
C TRP A 195 1.92 4.25 12.69
N ALA A 196 1.40 3.58 11.67
CA ALA A 196 0.47 4.17 10.71
C ALA A 196 -0.84 4.62 11.37
N PHE A 197 -1.38 3.80 12.26
CA PHE A 197 -2.59 4.10 13.01
C PHE A 197 -2.41 5.32 13.92
N SER A 198 -1.34 5.36 14.73
CA SER A 198 -1.05 6.51 15.60
C SER A 198 -0.80 7.77 14.80
N THR A 199 -0.09 7.66 13.66
CA THR A 199 0.15 8.81 12.78
C THR A 199 -1.18 9.32 12.24
N ALA A 200 -2.03 8.47 11.70
CA ALA A 200 -3.33 8.84 11.13
C ALA A 200 -4.22 9.61 12.12
N TYR A 201 -4.20 9.22 13.39
CA TYR A 201 -4.95 9.90 14.46
C TYR A 201 -4.16 11.00 15.18
N GLN A 202 -2.90 11.20 14.83
CA GLN A 202 -1.97 12.12 15.50
C GLN A 202 -1.99 11.94 17.02
N SER A 203 -1.99 10.68 17.48
CA SER A 203 -2.23 10.32 18.89
C SER A 203 -1.59 9.00 19.29
N CYS A 204 -0.85 9.00 20.40
CA CYS A 204 -0.41 7.77 21.08
C CYS A 204 -1.57 7.10 21.82
N GLN A 205 -2.51 7.90 22.35
CA GLN A 205 -3.63 7.43 23.16
C GLN A 205 -4.60 6.58 22.32
N SER A 206 -4.68 6.80 21.01
CA SER A 206 -5.52 6.00 20.11
C SER A 206 -5.15 4.52 20.13
N LEU A 207 -3.87 4.18 20.36
CA LEU A 207 -3.42 2.80 20.55
C LEU A 207 -3.75 2.25 21.94
N GLN A 208 -3.80 3.10 22.97
CA GLN A 208 -4.12 2.68 24.33
C GLN A 208 -5.61 2.35 24.52
N LEU A 209 -6.47 2.75 23.58
CA LEU A 209 -7.87 2.37 23.60
C LEU A 209 -8.03 0.86 23.29
N PRO A 210 -8.93 0.17 24.03
CA PRO A 210 -9.27 -1.23 23.75
C PRO A 210 -9.68 -1.44 22.29
N ALA A 211 -9.57 -2.69 21.82
CA ALA A 211 -10.19 -3.05 20.55
C ALA A 211 -11.71 -2.83 20.65
N MET A 212 -12.30 -2.32 19.58
CA MET A 212 -13.74 -2.11 19.53
C MET A 212 -14.47 -3.46 19.65
N ASP A 213 -15.64 -3.42 20.28
CA ASP A 213 -16.48 -4.58 20.53
C ASP A 213 -17.96 -4.26 20.25
N ALA A 214 -18.86 -5.15 20.68
CA ALA A 214 -20.30 -4.97 20.50
C ALA A 214 -20.86 -3.77 21.29
N ARG A 215 -20.18 -3.34 22.36
CA ARG A 215 -20.60 -2.22 23.23
C ARG A 215 -20.10 -0.88 22.75
N THR A 216 -19.08 -0.88 21.90
CA THR A 216 -18.55 0.34 21.29
C THR A 216 -19.63 0.96 20.40
N PRO A 217 -20.06 2.21 20.62
CA PRO A 217 -21.09 2.82 19.78
C PRO A 217 -20.57 3.09 18.36
N ASP A 218 -21.49 3.16 17.41
CA ASP A 218 -21.19 3.57 16.04
C ASP A 218 -20.84 5.06 15.98
N VAL A 219 -19.96 5.44 15.05
CA VAL A 219 -19.73 6.87 14.76
C VAL A 219 -20.95 7.46 14.07
N GLN A 220 -21.28 8.70 14.41
CA GLN A 220 -22.40 9.44 13.84
C GLN A 220 -21.90 10.53 12.90
N GLY A 221 -22.73 10.92 11.94
CA GLY A 221 -22.45 12.06 11.04
C GLY A 221 -21.68 11.70 9.77
N ILE A 222 -21.37 10.42 9.54
CA ILE A 222 -20.93 9.89 8.24
C ILE A 222 -22.17 9.46 7.44
N ALA A 223 -22.22 9.80 6.16
CA ALA A 223 -23.31 9.43 5.27
C ALA A 223 -22.80 8.77 3.99
N ILE A 224 -23.56 7.81 3.47
CA ILE A 224 -23.35 7.24 2.14
C ILE A 224 -23.95 8.21 1.11
N VAL A 225 -23.13 8.70 0.19
CA VAL A 225 -23.52 9.68 -0.84
C VAL A 225 -23.61 9.08 -2.24
N GLY A 226 -23.24 7.81 -2.39
CA GLY A 226 -23.29 7.12 -3.67
C GLY A 226 -22.67 5.75 -3.63
N THR A 227 -22.50 5.19 -4.82
CA THR A 227 -21.82 3.91 -5.08
C THR A 227 -20.72 4.16 -6.09
N HIS A 228 -19.60 3.44 -6.01
CA HIS A 228 -18.56 3.51 -7.03
C HIS A 228 -19.09 2.96 -8.37
N PRO A 229 -18.49 3.34 -9.52
CA PRO A 229 -18.89 2.85 -10.84
C PRO A 229 -18.87 1.32 -10.99
N ASP A 230 -18.07 0.63 -10.17
CA ASP A 230 -18.03 -0.84 -10.10
C ASP A 230 -19.29 -1.48 -9.49
N GLY A 231 -20.17 -0.68 -8.88
CA GLY A 231 -21.40 -1.14 -8.23
C GLY A 231 -21.18 -1.85 -6.88
N VAL A 232 -19.95 -1.95 -6.39
CA VAL A 232 -19.59 -2.70 -5.18
C VAL A 232 -19.37 -1.75 -4.01
N GLY A 233 -18.50 -0.76 -4.18
CA GLY A 233 -18.11 0.16 -3.12
C GLY A 233 -19.15 1.23 -2.81
N ARG A 234 -19.32 1.60 -1.54
CA ARG A 234 -20.11 2.78 -1.14
C ARG A 234 -19.20 3.99 -0.95
N LYS A 235 -19.56 5.12 -1.54
CA LYS A 235 -18.91 6.42 -1.35
C LYS A 235 -19.43 7.06 -0.06
N ARG A 236 -18.54 7.49 0.82
CA ARG A 236 -18.91 8.11 2.12
C ARG A 236 -18.44 9.56 2.22
N SER A 237 -19.21 10.38 2.92
CA SER A 237 -18.83 11.75 3.26
C SER A 237 -19.18 12.07 4.72
N ILE A 238 -18.61 13.16 5.26
CA ILE A 238 -18.94 13.69 6.58
C ILE A 238 -20.12 14.66 6.43
N ALA A 239 -21.33 14.17 6.68
CA ALA A 239 -22.55 14.98 6.67
C ALA A 239 -22.69 15.88 7.91
N SER A 240 -22.04 15.53 9.04
CA SER A 240 -22.03 16.36 10.24
C SER A 240 -20.73 16.19 11.02
N LEU A 241 -19.81 17.15 10.86
CA LEU A 241 -18.52 17.14 11.54
C LEU A 241 -18.66 17.13 13.06
N SER A 242 -19.59 17.91 13.62
CA SER A 242 -19.82 17.97 15.07
C SER A 242 -20.27 16.62 15.65
N LYS A 243 -21.11 15.86 14.93
CA LYS A 243 -21.50 14.50 15.33
C LYS A 243 -20.33 13.52 15.23
N VAL A 244 -19.49 13.63 14.20
CA VAL A 244 -18.27 12.80 14.13
C VAL A 244 -17.35 13.13 15.31
N GLN A 245 -17.10 14.41 15.56
CA GLN A 245 -16.26 14.87 16.68
C GLN A 245 -16.77 14.41 18.05
N SER A 246 -18.08 14.29 18.28
CA SER A 246 -18.62 13.88 19.58
C SER A 246 -18.78 12.37 19.75
N SER A 247 -18.83 11.60 18.66
CA SER A 247 -19.10 10.15 18.70
C SER A 247 -17.91 9.27 18.30
N HIS A 248 -16.92 9.81 17.57
CA HIS A 248 -15.83 9.03 17.01
C HIS A 248 -14.90 8.48 18.09
N TYR A 249 -14.84 7.15 18.18
CA TYR A 249 -14.17 6.38 19.23
C TYR A 249 -12.73 6.86 19.55
N TYR A 250 -11.92 7.13 18.53
CA TYR A 250 -10.50 7.48 18.70
C TYR A 250 -10.20 8.98 18.90
N ILE A 251 -11.11 9.90 18.57
CA ILE A 251 -10.81 11.35 18.53
C ILE A 251 -11.72 12.21 19.41
N LYS A 252 -12.83 11.65 19.91
CA LYS A 252 -13.85 12.42 20.64
C LYS A 252 -13.29 13.12 21.90
N ASP A 253 -12.36 12.45 22.58
CA ASP A 253 -11.75 12.93 23.83
C ASP A 253 -10.45 13.72 23.59
N MET A 254 -10.04 13.91 22.33
CA MET A 254 -8.83 14.67 22.01
C MET A 254 -9.10 16.17 22.06
N THR A 255 -8.52 16.88 23.02
CA THR A 255 -8.77 18.31 23.23
C THR A 255 -7.74 19.23 22.55
N SER A 256 -6.53 18.73 22.31
CA SER A 256 -5.44 19.49 21.70
C SER A 256 -4.52 18.60 20.87
N TYR A 257 -3.75 19.23 20.00
CA TYR A 257 -2.69 18.62 19.20
C TYR A 257 -1.41 19.43 19.39
N GLY A 258 -0.26 18.76 19.30
CA GLY A 258 1.03 19.44 19.33
C GLY A 258 1.17 20.46 18.20
N GLN A 259 2.05 21.45 18.39
CA GLN A 259 2.35 22.43 17.35
C GLN A 259 2.87 21.72 16.08
N GLY A 260 2.33 22.09 14.91
CA GLY A 260 2.67 21.46 13.63
C GLY A 260 1.94 20.14 13.34
N CYS A 261 1.19 19.60 14.31
CA CYS A 261 0.39 18.39 14.12
C CYS A 261 -0.93 18.68 13.42
N PHE A 262 -1.46 17.67 12.73
CA PHE A 262 -2.73 17.80 12.03
C PHE A 262 -3.89 17.66 13.01
N ASN A 263 -4.82 18.62 12.99
CA ASN A 263 -6.02 18.55 13.82
C ASN A 263 -7.03 17.58 13.19
N VAL A 264 -6.89 16.28 13.50
CA VAL A 264 -7.75 15.23 12.91
C VAL A 264 -9.22 15.39 13.29
N ARG A 265 -9.56 16.17 14.33
CA ARG A 265 -10.97 16.49 14.63
C ARG A 265 -11.61 17.39 13.59
N GLN A 266 -10.84 18.24 12.89
CA GLN A 266 -11.40 19.16 11.89
C GLN A 266 -11.54 18.50 10.51
N ASN A 267 -10.78 17.45 10.25
CA ASN A 267 -10.88 16.67 9.03
C ASN A 267 -10.55 15.21 9.36
N PRO A 268 -11.51 14.46 9.95
CA PRO A 268 -11.25 13.10 10.36
C PRO A 268 -11.12 12.17 9.15
N LEU A 269 -10.15 11.26 9.23
CA LEU A 269 -9.99 10.16 8.30
C LEU A 269 -11.15 9.18 8.49
N ILE A 270 -11.88 8.88 7.42
CA ILE A 270 -12.98 7.90 7.43
C ILE A 270 -12.66 6.74 6.48
N TYR A 271 -13.42 5.65 6.62
CA TYR A 271 -13.35 4.57 5.65
C TYR A 271 -14.04 5.03 4.37
N ASP A 272 -13.35 4.90 3.24
CA ASP A 272 -13.94 5.06 1.92
C ASP A 272 -13.45 3.94 1.03
N TYR A 273 -14.36 3.32 0.28
CA TYR A 273 -13.97 2.26 -0.66
C TYR A 273 -13.13 2.90 -1.76
N GLY A 274 -12.02 2.27 -2.17
CA GLY A 274 -11.09 2.89 -3.13
C GLY A 274 -10.31 4.10 -2.59
N GLY A 275 -10.62 4.58 -1.38
CA GLY A 275 -9.86 5.62 -0.70
C GLY A 275 -8.39 5.26 -0.54
N LYS A 276 -7.50 6.18 -0.90
CA LYS A 276 -6.04 5.97 -0.85
C LYS A 276 -5.34 7.20 -0.27
N PRO A 277 -4.27 7.00 0.50
CA PRO A 277 -3.45 8.12 0.94
C PRO A 277 -2.81 8.81 -0.27
N TYR A 278 -2.53 10.10 -0.12
CA TYR A 278 -1.73 10.83 -1.09
C TYR A 278 -0.26 10.40 -1.01
N ALA A 279 0.38 10.39 -2.17
CA ALA A 279 1.80 10.16 -2.37
C ALA A 279 2.20 10.80 -3.70
N THR A 280 3.50 10.90 -3.95
CA THR A 280 4.06 11.18 -5.27
C THR A 280 4.91 9.99 -5.72
N THR A 281 5.42 10.05 -6.94
CA THR A 281 6.30 9.02 -7.53
C THR A 281 7.76 9.15 -7.07
N ALA A 282 8.10 10.25 -6.38
CA ALA A 282 9.43 10.48 -5.83
C ALA A 282 9.84 9.38 -4.86
N ALA A 283 11.12 9.00 -4.87
CA ALA A 283 11.64 7.90 -4.07
C ALA A 283 11.53 8.13 -2.55
N ASP A 284 11.59 9.39 -2.12
CA ASP A 284 11.50 9.84 -0.72
C ASP A 284 10.10 10.37 -0.36
N SER A 285 9.13 10.25 -1.27
CA SER A 285 7.76 10.71 -1.05
C SER A 285 7.16 10.07 0.20
N PRO A 286 6.57 10.85 1.12
CA PRO A 286 5.88 10.29 2.26
C PRO A 286 4.50 9.75 1.86
N ILE A 287 3.99 8.81 2.66
CA ILE A 287 2.55 8.49 2.67
C ILE A 287 1.84 9.58 3.47
N ASP A 288 0.95 10.32 2.81
CA ASP A 288 0.18 11.41 3.41
C ASP A 288 -1.29 11.02 3.56
N MET A 289 -1.68 10.68 4.80
CA MET A 289 -3.07 10.38 5.17
C MET A 289 -3.92 11.64 5.43
N PHE A 290 -3.32 12.83 5.32
CA PHE A 290 -3.98 14.12 5.58
C PHE A 290 -4.32 14.88 4.29
N LYS A 291 -4.09 14.23 3.14
CA LYS A 291 -4.48 14.71 1.81
C LYS A 291 -5.15 13.58 1.05
N ASN A 292 -6.33 13.87 0.50
CA ASN A 292 -7.10 12.90 -0.26
C ASN A 292 -6.51 12.71 -1.68
N ASN A 293 -6.45 11.46 -2.15
CA ASN A 293 -6.02 11.11 -3.51
C ASN A 293 -6.75 9.87 -4.08
N GLY A 294 -7.88 9.47 -3.49
CA GLY A 294 -8.68 8.34 -3.95
C GLY A 294 -9.79 8.73 -4.94
N ASP A 295 -10.43 7.73 -5.55
CA ASP A 295 -11.60 7.86 -6.44
C ASP A 295 -12.96 8.00 -5.70
N GLY A 296 -12.88 8.07 -4.36
CA GLY A 296 -14.00 8.15 -3.43
C GLY A 296 -14.70 9.51 -3.42
N THR A 297 -14.83 10.12 -2.24
CA THR A 297 -15.35 11.51 -2.09
C THR A 297 -14.23 12.51 -1.80
N SER A 298 -14.57 13.77 -1.49
CA SER A 298 -13.60 14.81 -1.14
C SER A 298 -13.02 14.70 0.28
N VAL A 299 -13.52 13.76 1.09
CA VAL A 299 -13.03 13.52 2.46
C VAL A 299 -11.68 12.81 2.47
N LEU A 300 -11.00 12.82 3.61
CA LEU A 300 -9.87 11.93 3.83
C LEU A 300 -10.38 10.50 3.93
N GLY A 301 -10.24 9.74 2.84
CA GLY A 301 -10.66 8.35 2.74
C GLY A 301 -9.48 7.40 2.72
N ILE A 302 -9.57 6.30 3.48
CA ILE A 302 -8.64 5.17 3.38
C ILE A 302 -9.40 3.86 3.30
N ASP A 303 -9.05 3.03 2.33
CA ASP A 303 -9.59 1.69 2.22
C ASP A 303 -8.73 0.66 2.97
N CYS A 304 -9.22 -0.57 3.01
CA CYS A 304 -8.57 -1.68 3.69
C CYS A 304 -7.15 -1.96 3.17
N SER A 305 -6.97 -1.91 1.84
CA SER A 305 -5.72 -2.24 1.16
C SER A 305 -4.66 -1.14 1.31
N GLY A 306 -5.07 0.13 1.26
CA GLY A 306 -4.21 1.27 1.51
C GLY A 306 -3.67 1.28 2.94
N TYR A 307 -4.48 0.88 3.94
CA TYR A 307 -4.00 0.74 5.31
C TYR A 307 -2.97 -0.39 5.47
N VAL A 308 -3.26 -1.58 4.93
CA VAL A 308 -2.32 -2.72 5.00
C VAL A 308 -1.01 -2.39 4.28
N PHE A 309 -1.07 -1.80 3.09
CA PHE A 309 0.13 -1.34 2.40
C PHE A 309 0.91 -0.33 3.24
N SER A 310 0.25 0.70 3.79
CA SER A 310 0.91 1.74 4.59
C SER A 310 1.59 1.15 5.83
N SER A 311 0.96 0.16 6.45
CA SER A 311 1.48 -0.59 7.59
C SER A 311 2.79 -1.30 7.24
N LEU A 312 2.84 -1.99 6.10
CA LEU A 312 4.04 -2.69 5.65
C LEU A 312 5.13 -1.71 5.20
N ALA A 313 4.75 -0.70 4.42
CA ALA A 313 5.68 0.24 3.82
C ALA A 313 6.40 1.09 4.88
N THR A 314 5.69 1.54 5.92
CA THR A 314 6.31 2.29 7.03
C THR A 314 7.20 1.43 7.92
N ALA A 315 7.10 0.10 7.84
CA ALA A 315 8.02 -0.83 8.49
C ALA A 315 9.23 -1.22 7.60
N GLY A 316 9.26 -0.77 6.34
CA GLY A 316 10.29 -1.16 5.36
C GLY A 316 10.08 -2.56 4.78
N LEU A 317 8.84 -3.07 4.81
CA LEU A 317 8.50 -4.39 4.28
C LEU A 317 8.05 -4.24 2.82
N ARG A 318 8.81 -4.82 1.89
CA ARG A 318 8.48 -4.84 0.47
C ARG A 318 7.34 -5.81 0.20
N LEU A 319 6.52 -5.50 -0.79
CA LEU A 319 5.56 -6.47 -1.31
C LEU A 319 6.13 -7.35 -2.42
N LYS A 320 7.14 -6.86 -3.13
CA LYS A 320 7.80 -7.53 -4.24
C LYS A 320 9.32 -7.45 -4.10
N ALA A 321 9.99 -8.59 -4.18
CA ALA A 321 11.45 -8.67 -4.11
C ALA A 321 12.08 -7.93 -5.30
N GLY A 322 13.21 -7.26 -5.06
CA GLY A 322 13.98 -6.56 -6.10
C GLY A 322 13.35 -5.27 -6.64
N ARG A 323 12.18 -4.85 -6.15
CA ARG A 323 11.56 -3.56 -6.47
C ARG A 323 11.79 -2.56 -5.33
N ALA A 324 12.07 -1.31 -5.67
CA ALA A 324 12.09 -0.23 -4.69
C ALA A 324 10.71 -0.05 -4.04
N LEU A 325 10.69 0.18 -2.73
CA LEU A 325 9.45 0.43 -1.99
C LEU A 325 9.10 1.92 -2.13
N LYS A 326 8.02 2.26 -2.83
CA LYS A 326 7.58 3.65 -3.06
C LYS A 326 6.23 3.91 -2.39
N ALA A 327 6.00 5.13 -1.89
CA ALA A 327 4.70 5.53 -1.33
C ALA A 327 3.55 5.40 -2.36
N SER A 328 3.83 5.66 -3.64
CA SER A 328 2.87 5.52 -4.74
C SER A 328 2.36 4.08 -4.93
N ASP A 329 3.08 3.06 -4.46
CA ASP A 329 2.63 1.67 -4.56
C ASP A 329 1.39 1.41 -3.68
N SER A 330 1.01 2.36 -2.81
CA SER A 330 -0.27 2.32 -2.07
C SER A 330 -1.49 2.27 -2.99
N TRP A 331 -1.40 2.79 -4.21
CA TRP A 331 -2.50 2.76 -5.20
C TRP A 331 -2.56 1.46 -5.98
N ALA A 332 -1.49 0.66 -5.96
CA ALA A 332 -1.31 -0.45 -6.88
C ALA A 332 -1.99 -1.74 -6.43
N TRP A 333 -2.10 -1.94 -5.12
CA TRP A 333 -2.48 -3.24 -4.56
C TRP A 333 -3.88 -3.21 -3.98
N GLY A 334 -4.79 -3.96 -4.60
CA GLY A 334 -6.13 -4.20 -4.07
C GLY A 334 -6.18 -5.38 -3.11
N SER A 335 -7.29 -5.57 -2.39
CA SER A 335 -7.49 -6.73 -1.51
C SER A 335 -7.37 -8.07 -2.24
N SER A 336 -7.82 -8.14 -3.51
CA SER A 336 -7.68 -9.31 -4.39
C SER A 336 -6.23 -9.74 -4.59
N SER A 337 -5.29 -8.78 -4.66
CA SER A 337 -3.86 -9.07 -4.83
C SER A 337 -3.34 -9.95 -3.69
N TYR A 338 -3.83 -9.75 -2.46
CA TYR A 338 -3.43 -10.50 -1.26
C TYR A 338 -4.07 -11.90 -1.13
N VAL A 339 -5.11 -12.22 -1.91
CA VAL A 339 -5.74 -13.55 -1.88
C VAL A 339 -4.80 -14.60 -2.50
N GLU A 340 -4.17 -14.27 -3.63
CA GLU A 340 -3.20 -15.12 -4.32
C GLU A 340 -1.87 -14.37 -4.51
N PRO A 341 -1.13 -14.08 -3.42
CA PRO A 341 -0.07 -13.08 -3.48
C PRO A 341 1.02 -13.41 -4.49
N GLN A 342 1.47 -14.66 -4.55
CA GLN A 342 2.54 -15.05 -5.46
C GLN A 342 2.13 -14.97 -6.93
N ASN A 343 0.88 -15.34 -7.24
CA ASN A 343 0.34 -15.25 -8.60
C ASN A 343 0.13 -13.78 -9.02
N ASN A 344 -0.11 -12.89 -8.05
CA ASN A 344 -0.35 -11.47 -8.27
C ASN A 344 0.92 -10.60 -8.15
N GLY A 345 2.10 -11.21 -8.13
CA GLY A 345 3.37 -10.48 -8.09
C GLY A 345 3.83 -10.00 -6.70
N LEU A 346 3.10 -10.32 -5.63
CA LEU A 346 3.47 -10.06 -4.23
C LEU A 346 4.46 -11.13 -3.72
N THR A 347 5.65 -11.19 -4.33
CA THR A 347 6.64 -12.25 -4.07
C THR A 347 7.22 -12.26 -2.65
N CYS A 348 6.99 -11.21 -1.86
CA CYS A 348 7.40 -11.12 -0.47
C CYS A 348 6.35 -11.59 0.54
N LEU A 349 5.18 -12.01 0.06
CA LEU A 349 4.15 -12.63 0.89
C LEU A 349 4.04 -14.12 0.58
N SER A 350 3.68 -14.91 1.59
CA SER A 350 3.40 -16.34 1.46
C SER A 350 2.19 -16.74 2.28
N LYS A 351 1.30 -17.59 1.73
CA LYS A 351 0.25 -18.24 2.51
C LYS A 351 0.86 -18.98 3.70
N ILE A 352 0.26 -18.86 4.87
CA ILE A 352 0.79 -19.52 6.07
C ILE A 352 0.56 -21.03 6.03
N SER A 353 1.48 -21.78 6.64
CA SER A 353 1.25 -23.17 7.01
C SER A 353 0.90 -23.24 8.51
N VAL A 354 -0.08 -24.07 8.84
CA VAL A 354 -0.50 -24.37 10.21
C VAL A 354 -0.08 -25.80 10.56
N ASN A 355 0.49 -25.98 11.75
CA ASN A 355 0.89 -27.27 12.30
C ASN A 355 0.67 -27.26 13.82
N SER A 356 1.04 -28.33 14.53
CA SER A 356 0.83 -28.44 15.99
C SER A 356 1.53 -27.34 16.81
N SER A 357 2.56 -26.71 16.27
CA SER A 357 3.38 -25.67 16.93
C SER A 357 3.24 -24.27 16.32
N SER A 358 2.60 -24.15 15.15
CA SER A 358 2.52 -22.90 14.38
C SER A 358 1.10 -22.67 13.90
N THR A 359 0.61 -21.47 14.18
CA THR A 359 -0.72 -21.00 13.77
C THR A 359 -0.61 -19.56 13.24
N MET A 360 -1.74 -18.88 13.13
CA MET A 360 -1.82 -17.45 12.88
C MET A 360 -1.03 -16.67 13.94
N LYS A 361 -0.32 -15.62 13.52
CA LYS A 361 0.49 -14.75 14.36
C LYS A 361 0.11 -13.29 14.14
N ALA A 362 0.49 -12.45 15.10
CA ALA A 362 0.50 -11.01 14.89
C ALA A 362 1.36 -10.66 13.65
N GLY A 363 0.85 -9.75 12.83
CA GLY A 363 1.45 -9.36 11.56
C GLY A 363 0.99 -10.19 10.35
N ASP A 364 0.22 -11.26 10.55
CA ASP A 364 -0.43 -11.94 9.44
C ASP A 364 -1.48 -11.06 8.79
N ILE A 365 -1.67 -11.23 7.48
CA ILE A 365 -2.65 -10.49 6.68
C ILE A 365 -3.73 -11.47 6.27
N VAL A 366 -4.99 -11.13 6.52
CA VAL A 366 -6.15 -11.92 6.09
C VAL A 366 -6.83 -11.19 4.94
N ALA A 367 -6.97 -11.87 3.81
CA ALA A 367 -7.52 -11.28 2.59
C ALA A 367 -8.66 -12.11 2.03
N VAL A 368 -9.71 -11.43 1.58
CA VAL A 368 -10.78 -11.95 0.71
C VAL A 368 -10.96 -10.98 -0.46
N TYR A 369 -11.64 -11.40 -1.50
CA TYR A 369 -12.06 -10.48 -2.56
C TYR A 369 -12.96 -9.37 -1.98
N GLY A 370 -12.44 -8.14 -1.98
CA GLY A 370 -13.12 -6.93 -1.49
C GLY A 370 -12.71 -6.48 -0.09
N HIS A 371 -11.92 -7.24 0.67
CA HIS A 371 -11.46 -6.81 2.00
C HIS A 371 -10.13 -7.44 2.40
N VAL A 372 -9.27 -6.66 3.06
CA VAL A 372 -7.99 -7.15 3.62
C VAL A 372 -7.75 -6.52 5.00
N LEU A 373 -7.21 -7.28 5.93
CA LEU A 373 -6.93 -6.81 7.28
C LEU A 373 -5.61 -7.36 7.80
N LEU A 374 -5.06 -6.72 8.83
CA LEU A 374 -3.86 -7.15 9.54
C LEU A 374 -4.26 -7.74 10.90
N ILE A 375 -3.60 -8.81 11.33
CA ILE A 375 -3.73 -9.33 12.70
C ILE A 375 -2.83 -8.49 13.62
N ASP A 376 -3.43 -7.68 14.50
CA ASP A 376 -2.70 -6.84 15.46
C ASP A 376 -2.11 -7.67 16.59
N LYS A 377 -2.97 -8.47 17.23
CA LYS A 377 -2.63 -9.29 18.39
C LYS A 377 -3.24 -10.67 18.25
N VAL A 378 -2.52 -11.66 18.76
CA VAL A 378 -3.01 -13.02 18.93
C VAL A 378 -2.96 -13.36 20.41
N GLY A 379 -4.06 -13.88 20.95
CA GLY A 379 -4.10 -14.38 22.31
C GLY A 379 -3.57 -15.82 22.41
N ALA A 380 -3.84 -16.48 23.54
CA ALA A 380 -3.24 -17.77 23.85
C ALA A 380 -3.88 -18.94 23.08
N ASP A 381 -5.05 -18.73 22.48
CA ASP A 381 -5.74 -19.71 21.65
C ASP A 381 -6.49 -19.01 20.49
N PRO A 382 -5.77 -18.53 19.45
CA PRO A 382 -6.34 -17.64 18.44
C PRO A 382 -7.58 -18.20 17.74
N PHE A 383 -7.66 -19.52 17.61
CA PHE A 383 -8.76 -20.23 16.94
C PHE A 383 -9.63 -21.06 17.90
N GLY A 384 -9.45 -20.96 19.22
CA GLY A 384 -10.26 -21.69 20.20
C GLY A 384 -10.06 -23.22 20.18
N ILE A 385 -8.91 -23.71 19.68
CA ILE A 385 -8.68 -25.14 19.42
C ILE A 385 -8.39 -25.95 20.69
N LYS A 386 -8.16 -25.31 21.84
CA LYS A 386 -7.93 -26.00 23.12
C LYS A 386 -9.16 -26.78 23.57
N ASN A 387 -10.35 -26.32 23.18
CA ASN A 387 -11.63 -26.94 23.54
C ASN A 387 -11.91 -28.22 22.74
N ALA A 388 -11.33 -28.38 21.55
CA ALA A 388 -11.45 -29.61 20.78
C ALA A 388 -10.70 -30.75 21.48
N LYS A 389 -11.39 -31.87 21.72
CA LYS A 389 -10.86 -33.08 22.40
C LYS A 389 -10.51 -34.18 21.41
N THR A 390 -11.18 -34.19 20.27
CA THR A 390 -10.97 -35.14 19.17
C THR A 390 -10.88 -34.41 17.83
N SER A 391 -10.35 -35.08 16.80
CA SER A 391 -10.34 -34.55 15.43
C SER A 391 -11.75 -34.25 14.91
N ALA A 392 -12.76 -35.01 15.35
CA ALA A 392 -14.17 -34.78 15.02
C ALA A 392 -14.72 -33.46 15.60
N ASP A 393 -14.14 -32.93 16.68
CA ASP A 393 -14.56 -31.64 17.24
C ASP A 393 -14.07 -30.45 16.40
N CYS A 394 -13.09 -30.64 15.51
CA CYS A 394 -12.54 -29.56 14.70
C CYS A 394 -13.58 -28.90 13.79
N SER A 395 -14.59 -29.63 13.34
CA SER A 395 -15.70 -29.09 12.52
C SER A 395 -16.70 -28.24 13.31
N LYS A 396 -16.63 -28.27 14.64
CA LYS A 396 -17.51 -27.52 15.55
C LYS A 396 -16.92 -26.19 15.99
N LEU A 397 -15.70 -25.86 15.57
CA LEU A 397 -15.05 -24.60 15.92
C LEU A 397 -15.74 -23.43 15.22
N THR A 398 -16.07 -22.41 16.00
CA THR A 398 -16.79 -21.22 15.56
C THR A 398 -16.07 -19.95 15.99
N SER A 399 -16.28 -18.87 15.23
CA SER A 399 -15.56 -17.61 15.43
C SER A 399 -15.83 -16.90 16.76
N ASP A 400 -16.87 -17.28 17.50
CA ASP A 400 -17.18 -16.73 18.83
C ASP A 400 -16.13 -17.07 19.90
N LYS A 401 -15.28 -18.07 19.63
CA LYS A 401 -14.16 -18.49 20.50
C LYS A 401 -12.80 -17.97 20.04
N PHE A 402 -12.77 -17.16 18.99
CA PHE A 402 -11.50 -16.62 18.49
C PHE A 402 -10.92 -15.58 19.45
N ASP A 403 -9.62 -15.65 19.63
CA ASP A 403 -8.86 -14.82 20.58
C ASP A 403 -7.76 -14.05 19.85
N PHE A 404 -8.17 -13.07 19.06
CA PHE A 404 -7.26 -12.15 18.38
C PHE A 404 -7.94 -10.81 18.07
N THR A 405 -7.13 -9.80 17.79
CA THR A 405 -7.57 -8.47 17.37
C THR A 405 -7.16 -8.22 15.93
N VAL A 406 -8.07 -7.67 15.15
CA VAL A 406 -7.78 -7.23 13.77
C VAL A 406 -7.54 -5.72 13.73
N ALA A 407 -6.62 -5.27 12.91
CA ALA A 407 -6.43 -3.89 12.51
C ALA A 407 -6.85 -3.74 11.04
N GLN A 408 -7.69 -2.75 10.75
CA GLN A 408 -8.27 -2.60 9.42
C GLN A 408 -8.71 -1.16 9.13
N SER A 409 -9.06 -0.90 7.87
CA SER A 409 -10.01 0.13 7.49
C SER A 409 -11.22 -0.55 6.88
N SER A 410 -12.44 -0.31 7.40
CA SER A 410 -13.62 -1.07 6.99
C SER A 410 -14.90 -0.26 7.19
N PRO A 411 -16.04 -0.67 6.60
CA PRO A 411 -17.33 -0.02 6.84
C PRO A 411 -17.90 -0.30 8.24
N SER A 412 -17.21 -1.08 9.08
CA SER A 412 -17.63 -1.36 10.45
C SER A 412 -17.75 -0.07 11.27
N LYS A 413 -18.70 -0.04 12.21
CA LYS A 413 -19.01 1.15 13.02
C LYS A 413 -19.24 2.40 12.17
N GLU A 414 -20.10 2.29 11.15
CA GLU A 414 -20.47 3.37 10.23
C GLU A 414 -19.29 4.01 9.46
N GLY A 415 -18.22 3.26 9.23
CA GLY A 415 -17.08 3.72 8.43
C GLY A 415 -16.16 4.70 9.14
N ILE A 416 -15.90 4.46 10.43
CA ILE A 416 -15.02 5.28 11.30
C ILE A 416 -13.57 5.47 10.80
N GLY A 417 -13.15 4.75 9.75
CA GLY A 417 -11.77 4.76 9.25
C GLY A 417 -10.95 3.62 9.83
N LEU A 418 -9.72 3.92 10.22
CA LEU A 418 -8.81 2.93 10.78
C LEU A 418 -9.32 2.48 12.15
N ASN A 419 -9.33 1.16 12.39
CA ASN A 419 -9.77 0.66 13.68
C ASN A 419 -9.12 -0.67 14.07
N TYR A 420 -9.11 -0.91 15.37
CA TYR A 420 -8.85 -2.21 15.97
C TYR A 420 -10.16 -2.82 16.44
N PHE A 421 -10.39 -4.09 16.17
CA PHE A 421 -11.65 -4.77 16.46
C PHE A 421 -11.40 -6.15 17.06
N ASP A 422 -12.13 -6.51 18.12
CA ASP A 422 -12.16 -7.90 18.60
C ASP A 422 -12.70 -8.81 17.50
N ALA A 423 -11.91 -9.80 17.10
CA ALA A 423 -12.22 -10.66 15.96
C ALA A 423 -13.56 -11.39 16.13
N LYS A 424 -13.90 -11.84 17.33
CA LYS A 424 -15.14 -12.61 17.55
C LYS A 424 -16.39 -11.78 17.26
N ILE A 425 -16.31 -10.46 17.48
CA ILE A 425 -17.38 -9.51 17.19
C ILE A 425 -17.31 -9.05 15.73
N TYR A 426 -16.11 -8.73 15.24
CA TYR A 426 -15.95 -8.32 13.84
C TYR A 426 -16.48 -9.38 12.86
N LEU A 427 -16.15 -10.66 13.09
CA LEU A 427 -16.51 -11.75 12.18
C LEU A 427 -18.02 -12.00 12.11
N SER A 428 -18.82 -11.60 13.12
CA SER A 428 -20.28 -11.66 13.00
C SER A 428 -20.84 -10.67 11.97
N THR A 429 -20.04 -9.68 11.57
CA THR A 429 -20.40 -8.66 10.55
C THR A 429 -19.86 -8.96 9.16
N SER A 430 -19.03 -10.01 9.00
CA SER A 430 -18.37 -10.35 7.72
C SER A 430 -18.41 -11.85 7.46
N SER A 431 -19.44 -12.30 6.72
CA SER A 431 -19.65 -13.72 6.44
C SER A 431 -18.48 -14.39 5.71
N LYS A 432 -17.90 -13.73 4.70
CA LYS A 432 -16.74 -14.26 3.95
C LYS A 432 -15.51 -14.46 4.84
N MET A 433 -15.16 -13.45 5.65
CA MET A 433 -14.04 -13.55 6.59
C MET A 433 -14.30 -14.63 7.64
N LYS A 434 -15.52 -14.68 8.20
CA LYS A 434 -15.92 -15.68 9.19
C LYS A 434 -15.74 -17.10 8.65
N THR A 435 -16.38 -17.43 7.53
CA THR A 435 -16.34 -18.77 6.96
C THR A 435 -14.92 -19.19 6.60
N GLY A 436 -14.12 -18.30 6.00
CA GLY A 436 -12.74 -18.62 5.65
C GLY A 436 -11.86 -18.84 6.88
N LEU A 437 -11.97 -18.00 7.92
CA LEU A 437 -11.18 -18.16 9.15
C LEU A 437 -11.62 -19.35 10.01
N GLU A 438 -12.91 -19.68 10.06
CA GLU A 438 -13.40 -20.94 10.65
C GLU A 438 -12.81 -22.16 9.94
N LYS A 439 -12.57 -22.08 8.63
CA LYS A 439 -11.88 -23.15 7.89
C LYS A 439 -10.38 -23.22 8.23
N TYR A 440 -9.71 -22.09 8.47
CA TYR A 440 -8.34 -22.08 8.99
C TYR A 440 -8.27 -22.65 10.42
N ALA A 441 -9.25 -22.34 11.28
CA ALA A 441 -9.39 -22.93 12.62
C ALA A 441 -9.54 -24.46 12.54
N TYR A 442 -10.40 -24.95 11.64
CA TYR A 442 -10.56 -26.37 11.36
C TYR A 442 -9.22 -27.05 11.01
N TYR A 443 -8.46 -26.51 10.04
CA TYR A 443 -7.17 -27.10 9.65
C TYR A 443 -6.10 -26.99 10.74
N THR A 444 -6.10 -25.92 11.52
CA THR A 444 -5.20 -25.78 12.67
C THR A 444 -5.51 -26.83 13.72
N CYS A 445 -6.80 -27.09 13.97
CA CYS A 445 -7.25 -28.14 14.88
C CYS A 445 -6.90 -29.54 14.37
N LEU A 446 -7.07 -29.82 13.06
CA LEU A 446 -6.60 -31.08 12.49
C LEU A 446 -5.09 -31.25 12.64
N ALA A 447 -4.30 -30.19 12.39
CA ALA A 447 -2.85 -30.19 12.59
C ALA A 447 -2.44 -30.62 14.01
N LYS A 448 -3.19 -30.17 15.03
CA LYS A 448 -2.99 -30.56 16.43
C LYS A 448 -3.18 -32.07 16.65
N PHE A 449 -4.21 -32.68 16.05
CA PHE A 449 -4.53 -34.10 16.28
C PHE A 449 -3.75 -35.06 15.38
N ASP A 450 -3.52 -34.67 14.12
CA ASP A 450 -2.91 -35.54 13.12
C ASP A 450 -1.38 -35.45 13.11
N GLY A 451 -0.80 -34.46 13.79
CA GLY A 451 0.64 -34.18 13.75
C GLY A 451 1.14 -33.73 12.36
N LYS A 452 0.24 -33.26 11.49
CA LYS A 452 0.54 -32.85 10.11
C LYS A 452 0.60 -31.34 9.98
N SER A 453 1.28 -30.88 8.93
CA SER A 453 1.26 -29.49 8.48
C SER A 453 0.24 -29.33 7.36
N TYR A 454 -0.58 -28.29 7.44
CA TYR A 454 -1.55 -27.91 6.42
C TYR A 454 -1.22 -26.51 5.90
N THR A 455 -1.35 -26.29 4.61
CA THR A 455 -1.37 -24.94 4.01
C THR A 455 -2.78 -24.71 3.48
N PRO A 456 -3.71 -24.19 4.29
CA PRO A 456 -5.11 -24.11 3.90
C PRO A 456 -5.28 -23.29 2.62
N ASN A 457 -5.86 -23.92 1.60
CA ASN A 457 -6.31 -23.23 0.40
C ASN A 457 -7.84 -23.26 0.37
N VAL A 458 -8.46 -22.14 0.75
CA VAL A 458 -9.92 -22.02 0.84
C VAL A 458 -10.52 -21.25 -0.34
N GLY A 459 -9.70 -20.88 -1.34
CA GLY A 459 -10.04 -20.24 -2.61
C GLY A 459 -10.60 -18.81 -2.52
N THR A 460 -11.34 -18.50 -1.46
CA THR A 460 -12.03 -17.22 -1.25
C THR A 460 -11.37 -16.36 -0.17
N LEU A 461 -10.49 -16.96 0.63
CA LEU A 461 -9.73 -16.32 1.71
C LEU A 461 -8.30 -16.85 1.72
N SER A 462 -7.35 -15.98 2.06
CA SER A 462 -5.99 -16.38 2.38
C SER A 462 -5.52 -15.69 3.65
N VAL A 463 -4.76 -16.43 4.46
CA VAL A 463 -3.94 -15.85 5.53
C VAL A 463 -2.50 -15.90 5.04
N VAL A 464 -1.90 -14.72 4.86
CA VAL A 464 -0.57 -14.56 4.27
C VAL A 464 0.34 -13.85 5.24
N ARG A 465 1.63 -14.18 5.20
CA ARG A 465 2.67 -13.62 6.06
C ARG A 465 3.78 -13.06 5.20
N HIS A 466 4.30 -11.90 5.59
CA HIS A 466 5.49 -11.33 4.98
C HIS A 466 6.72 -12.18 5.32
N LYS A 467 7.57 -12.46 4.32
CA LYS A 467 8.71 -13.37 4.46
C LYS A 467 9.81 -12.86 5.39
N GLY A 468 10.00 -11.54 5.46
CA GLY A 468 11.03 -10.90 6.29
C GLY A 468 12.47 -11.19 5.84
N THR A 469 12.66 -11.72 4.63
CA THR A 469 13.99 -11.94 4.04
C THR A 469 14.62 -10.63 3.58
N ALA A 470 15.94 -10.58 3.46
CA ALA A 470 16.67 -9.37 3.07
C ALA A 470 16.18 -8.78 1.73
N GLU A 471 15.87 -9.61 0.72
CA GLU A 471 15.32 -9.12 -0.56
C GLU A 471 13.95 -8.45 -0.43
N CYS A 472 13.24 -8.75 0.66
CA CYS A 472 11.92 -8.25 1.02
C CYS A 472 11.95 -7.11 2.04
N MET A 473 13.15 -6.61 2.37
CA MET A 473 13.33 -5.41 3.18
C MET A 473 13.79 -4.24 2.31
N ALA A 474 13.42 -3.03 2.70
CA ALA A 474 13.87 -1.77 2.11
C ALA A 474 14.01 -0.70 3.19
N PRO A 475 14.66 0.45 2.88
CA PRO A 475 14.39 1.68 3.60
C PRO A 475 12.88 1.90 3.70
N ARG A 476 12.39 2.28 4.88
CA ARG A 476 10.97 2.49 5.08
C ARG A 476 10.48 3.70 4.29
N VAL A 477 9.19 3.70 4.00
CA VAL A 477 8.49 4.89 3.52
C VAL A 477 8.06 5.70 4.73
N LYS A 478 8.45 6.98 4.76
CA LYS A 478 8.04 7.89 5.83
C LYS A 478 6.55 8.21 5.73
N MET A 479 5.93 8.52 6.86
CA MET A 479 4.58 9.07 6.85
C MET A 479 4.64 10.58 7.08
N ALA A 480 3.77 11.32 6.41
CA ALA A 480 3.63 12.75 6.66
C ALA A 480 3.27 12.96 8.13
N ARG A 481 3.88 13.95 8.78
CA ARG A 481 3.59 14.34 10.18
C ARG A 481 3.74 13.21 11.22
N GLU A 482 4.56 12.20 10.96
CA GLU A 482 4.83 11.15 11.95
C GLU A 482 5.67 11.64 13.14
N SER A 483 6.37 12.79 13.01
CA SER A 483 7.07 13.44 14.13
C SER A 483 6.13 13.78 15.30
N CYS A 484 4.85 13.98 15.04
CA CYS A 484 3.82 14.22 16.05
C CYS A 484 3.56 13.05 17.00
N ILE A 485 4.03 11.86 16.66
CA ILE A 485 3.94 10.67 17.50
C ILE A 485 5.31 10.16 17.96
N ALA A 486 6.40 10.86 17.64
CA ALA A 486 7.74 10.47 18.11
C ALA A 486 7.79 10.48 19.65
N SER A 487 7.20 11.48 20.29
CA SER A 487 7.19 11.60 21.75
C SER A 487 6.34 10.55 22.50
N CYS A 488 5.70 9.59 21.80
CA CYS A 488 5.02 8.49 22.47
C CYS A 488 5.96 7.79 23.47
N SER A 489 5.45 7.40 24.64
CA SER A 489 6.21 6.59 25.60
C SER A 489 6.32 5.14 25.15
N SER A 490 5.31 4.66 24.41
CA SER A 490 5.24 3.36 23.78
C SER A 490 4.19 3.41 22.67
N ILE A 491 4.46 2.69 21.60
CA ILE A 491 3.51 2.38 20.53
C ILE A 491 3.00 0.93 20.65
N ALA A 492 3.33 0.22 21.73
CA ALA A 492 2.75 -1.09 22.00
C ALA A 492 1.27 -0.94 22.37
N ARG A 493 0.46 -1.88 21.86
CA ARG A 493 -0.90 -2.12 22.35
C ARG A 493 -0.90 -3.25 23.36
#